data_AF-A0A2G3PT09-F1
#
_entry.id   AF-A0A2G3PT09-F1
#
_cell.length_a   1.000
_cell.length_b   1.000
_cell.length_c   1.000
_cell.angle_alpha   90.00
_cell.angle_beta   90.00
_cell.angle_gamma   90.00
#
_symmetry.space_group_name_H-M   'P 1'
#
loop_
_entity.id
_entity.type
_entity.pdbx_description
1 polymer ?
#
loop_
_entity_poly.entity_id
_entity_poly.type
_entity_poly.pdbx_seq_one_letter_code
_entity_poly.pdbx_strand_id
1 'polypeptide(L)'
;MVTRLSVGDSTVNELADPYPISLQAVYKHLKVLENAGVVTRPPGPQPRPVRLEAEVFDLMDHWIERYRRRAEERYRRLDAVLAHVNDTESGNDEQKGNTA
;
A
#
# COMPACT_ATOMS: atom_id res chain seq x y z
N MET A 1 3.98 -15.81 2.73
CA MET A 1 5.44 -15.90 2.91
C MET A 1 5.98 -14.62 3.53
N VAL A 2 5.70 -13.46 2.94
CA VAL A 2 6.10 -12.13 3.45
C VAL A 2 5.72 -11.91 4.91
N THR A 3 4.46 -12.16 5.30
CA THR A 3 3.99 -12.03 6.71
C THR A 3 4.74 -12.92 7.71
N ARG A 4 5.36 -14.01 7.25
CA ARG A 4 6.17 -14.86 8.12
C ARG A 4 7.59 -14.33 8.23
N LEU A 5 8.13 -13.81 7.12
CA LEU A 5 9.42 -13.13 7.14
C LEU A 5 9.37 -11.80 7.92
N SER A 6 8.20 -11.18 8.09
CA SER A 6 8.04 -10.00 8.94
C SER A 6 8.16 -10.29 10.43
N VAL A 7 8.05 -11.55 10.87
CA VAL A 7 8.29 -11.93 12.28
C VAL A 7 9.73 -12.43 12.53
N GLY A 8 10.51 -12.66 11.47
CA GLY A 8 11.91 -13.06 11.56
C GLY A 8 12.41 -13.80 10.32
N ASP A 9 13.74 -13.92 10.21
CA ASP A 9 14.40 -14.70 9.15
C ASP A 9 13.93 -16.16 9.20
N SER A 10 13.79 -16.80 8.04
CA SER A 10 13.34 -18.20 7.95
C SER A 10 13.97 -18.92 6.78
N THR A 11 14.22 -20.21 6.91
CA THR A 11 14.69 -21.06 5.82
C THR A 11 13.57 -21.37 4.83
N VAL A 12 13.92 -21.80 3.61
CA VAL A 12 12.92 -22.15 2.58
C VAL A 12 12.00 -23.28 3.01
N ASN A 13 12.52 -24.27 3.76
CA ASN A 13 11.72 -25.38 4.26
C ASN A 13 10.71 -24.89 5.30
N GLU A 14 11.15 -24.11 6.28
CA GLU A 14 10.24 -23.53 7.28
C GLU A 14 9.19 -22.64 6.61
N LEU A 15 9.56 -21.87 5.58
CA LEU A 15 8.61 -21.07 4.81
C LEU A 15 7.61 -21.91 4.02
N ALA A 16 7.94 -23.15 3.67
CA ALA A 16 7.08 -24.05 2.93
C ALA A 16 6.05 -24.75 3.83
N ASP A 17 6.40 -25.07 5.07
CA ASP A 17 5.59 -25.84 6.03
C ASP A 17 4.09 -25.46 6.08
N PRO A 18 3.69 -24.17 6.12
CA PRO A 18 2.27 -23.82 6.26
C PRO A 18 1.49 -23.83 4.93
N TYR A 19 2.13 -24.08 3.79
CA TYR A 19 1.47 -24.00 2.49
C TYR A 19 1.32 -25.40 1.84
N PRO A 20 0.13 -25.75 1.33
CA PRO A 20 -0.08 -27.00 0.60
C PRO A 20 0.42 -26.88 -0.86
N ILE A 21 1.67 -26.48 -1.05
CA ILE A 21 2.30 -26.30 -2.37
C ILE A 21 3.66 -26.98 -2.39
N SER A 22 4.16 -27.27 -3.59
CA SER A 22 5.49 -27.86 -3.73
C SER A 22 6.59 -26.88 -3.35
N LEU A 23 7.74 -27.41 -2.90
CA LEU A 23 8.93 -26.61 -2.61
C LEU A 23 9.38 -25.79 -3.83
N GLN A 24 9.19 -26.33 -5.04
CA GLN A 24 9.47 -25.62 -6.29
C GLN A 24 8.57 -24.40 -6.49
N ALA A 25 7.30 -24.47 -6.08
CA ALA A 25 6.42 -23.30 -6.09
C ALA A 25 6.90 -22.24 -5.09
N VAL A 26 7.35 -22.65 -3.90
CA VAL A 26 7.96 -21.74 -2.91
C VAL A 26 9.18 -21.02 -3.49
N TYR A 27 10.09 -21.74 -4.16
CA TYR A 27 11.23 -21.13 -4.84
C TYR A 27 10.83 -20.12 -5.93
N LYS A 28 9.75 -20.40 -6.68
CA LYS A 28 9.22 -19.44 -7.66
C LYS A 28 8.74 -18.16 -7.00
N HIS A 29 7.99 -18.25 -5.90
CA HIS A 29 7.56 -17.09 -5.13
C HIS A 29 8.74 -16.30 -4.57
N LEU A 30 9.73 -17.00 -3.98
CA LEU A 30 10.93 -16.36 -3.45
C LEU A 30 11.73 -15.64 -4.55
N LYS A 31 11.83 -16.21 -5.75
CA LYS A 31 12.52 -15.57 -6.87
C LYS A 31 11.82 -14.29 -7.32
N VAL A 32 10.48 -14.28 -7.36
CA VAL A 32 9.72 -13.07 -7.70
C VAL A 32 9.93 -11.99 -6.63
N LEU A 33 9.89 -12.37 -5.35
CA LEU A 33 10.11 -11.45 -4.24
C LEU A 33 11.54 -10.89 -4.22
N GLU A 34 12.54 -11.71 -4.51
CA GLU A 34 13.94 -11.30 -4.59
C GLU A 34 14.18 -10.35 -5.78
N ASN A 35 13.60 -10.65 -6.94
CA ASN A 35 13.64 -9.76 -8.10
C ASN A 35 12.95 -8.41 -7.84
N ALA A 36 11.93 -8.40 -6.98
CA ALA A 36 11.24 -7.18 -6.55
C ALA A 36 12.00 -6.43 -5.43
N GLY A 37 13.13 -6.97 -4.95
CA GLY A 37 13.90 -6.41 -3.84
C GLY A 37 13.27 -6.63 -2.46
N VAL A 38 12.15 -7.35 -2.36
CA VAL A 38 11.39 -7.53 -1.12
C VAL A 38 12.08 -8.50 -0.14
N VAL A 39 12.86 -9.44 -0.66
CA VAL A 39 13.61 -10.40 0.16
C VAL A 39 15.03 -10.54 -0.33
N THR A 40 15.95 -10.89 0.57
CA THR A 40 17.32 -11.27 0.22
C THR A 40 17.66 -12.65 0.75
N ARG A 41 18.65 -13.27 0.09
CA ARG A 41 19.21 -14.57 0.46
C ARG A 41 20.72 -14.44 0.53
N PRO A 42 21.32 -14.33 1.73
CA PRO A 42 22.75 -14.20 1.85
C PRO A 42 23.47 -15.44 1.27
N PRO A 43 24.64 -15.25 0.64
CA PRO A 43 25.46 -16.38 0.19
C PRO A 43 25.92 -17.22 1.39
N GLY A 44 25.99 -18.54 1.22
CA GLY A 44 26.40 -19.45 2.29
C GLY A 44 25.94 -20.90 2.11
N PRO A 45 26.33 -21.79 3.04
CA PRO A 45 25.90 -23.19 3.05
C PRO A 45 24.42 -23.34 3.41
N GLN A 46 23.80 -24.43 2.98
CA GLN A 46 22.42 -24.77 3.36
C GLN A 46 22.36 -25.30 4.81
N PRO A 47 21.26 -25.06 5.57
CA PRO A 47 20.07 -24.30 5.16
C PRO A 47 20.30 -22.78 5.23
N ARG A 48 19.94 -22.09 4.15
CA ARG A 48 20.10 -20.63 4.04
C ARG A 48 18.86 -19.91 4.57
N PRO A 49 19.02 -18.89 5.42
CA PRO A 49 17.92 -18.02 5.80
C PRO A 49 17.50 -17.14 4.61
N VAL A 50 16.22 -16.83 4.57
CA VAL A 50 15.62 -15.77 3.74
C VAL A 50 15.28 -14.63 4.67
N ARG A 51 15.64 -13.41 4.29
CA ARG A 51 15.38 -12.19 5.05
C ARG A 51 14.40 -11.28 4.31
N LEU A 52 13.57 -10.56 5.06
CA LEU A 52 12.73 -9.49 4.51
C LEU A 52 13.52 -8.19 4.44
N GLU A 53 13.47 -7.51 3.30
CA GLU A 53 14.00 -6.15 3.16
C GLU A 53 12.89 -5.15 3.49
N ALA A 54 12.85 -4.73 4.75
CA ALA A 54 11.82 -3.81 5.24
C ALA A 54 11.88 -2.44 4.54
N GLU A 55 13.07 -2.00 4.13
CA GLU A 55 13.31 -0.70 3.48
C GLU A 55 12.53 -0.53 2.16
N VAL A 56 12.19 -1.63 1.46
CA VAL A 56 11.37 -1.57 0.24
C VAL A 56 9.94 -1.13 0.53
N PHE A 57 9.43 -1.43 1.74
CA PHE A 57 8.08 -1.01 2.13
C PHE A 57 8.02 0.48 2.48
N ASP A 58 9.11 1.08 2.97
CA ASP A 58 9.17 2.52 3.23
C ASP A 58 8.97 3.35 1.95
N LEU A 59 9.51 2.87 0.82
CA LEU A 59 9.30 3.51 -0.49
C LEU A 59 7.83 3.44 -0.93
N MET A 60 7.17 2.30 -0.67
CA MET A 60 5.74 2.14 -0.93
C MET A 60 4.90 3.07 -0.06
N ASP A 61 5.20 3.16 1.24
CA ASP A 61 4.49 4.03 2.17
C ASP A 61 4.60 5.50 1.75
N HIS A 62 5.79 5.95 1.34
CA HIS A 62 5.97 7.30 0.81
C HIS A 62 5.15 7.56 -0.47
N TRP A 63 5.03 6.56 -1.35
CA TRP A 63 4.25 6.69 -2.57
C TRP A 63 2.74 6.71 -2.28
N ILE A 64 2.28 5.84 -1.39
CA ILE A 64 0.88 5.78 -0.94
C ILE A 64 0.48 7.09 -0.26
N GLU A 65 1.31 7.60 0.64
CA GLU A 65 1.07 8.86 1.33
C GLU A 65 1.00 10.05 0.35
N ARG A 66 1.89 10.09 -0.64
CA ARG A 66 1.83 11.10 -1.71
C ARG A 66 0.51 11.02 -2.48
N TYR A 67 0.06 9.82 -2.83
CA TYR A 67 -1.22 9.63 -3.51
C TYR A 67 -2.39 10.08 -2.65
N ARG A 68 -2.40 9.69 -1.37
CA ARG A 68 -3.41 10.07 -0.38
C ARG A 68 -3.57 11.59 -0.30
N ARG A 69 -2.46 12.33 -0.10
CA ARG A 69 -2.50 13.80 -0.04
C ARG A 69 -3.09 14.43 -1.29
N ARG A 70 -2.72 13.93 -2.48
CA ARG A 70 -3.26 14.43 -3.75
C ARG A 70 -4.76 14.15 -3.87
N ALA A 71 -5.22 13.00 -3.39
CA ALA A 71 -6.64 12.67 -3.35
C ALA A 71 -7.39 13.63 -2.40
N GLU A 72 -6.87 13.86 -1.20
CA GLU A 72 -7.46 14.77 -0.21
C GLU A 72 -7.53 16.21 -0.72
N GLU A 73 -6.48 16.71 -1.39
CA GLU A 73 -6.50 18.04 -2.01
C GLU A 73 -7.61 18.19 -3.05
N ARG A 74 -7.86 17.16 -3.86
CA ARG A 74 -8.94 17.18 -4.85
C ARG A 74 -10.31 17.22 -4.17
N TYR A 75 -10.50 16.44 -3.10
CA TYR A 75 -11.76 16.45 -2.36
C TYR A 75 -12.00 17.80 -1.69
N ARG A 76 -10.98 18.40 -1.04
CA ARG A 76 -11.09 19.75 -0.46
C ARG A 76 -11.48 20.80 -1.49
N ARG A 77 -10.97 20.71 -2.73
CA ARG A 77 -11.37 21.61 -3.83
C ARG A 77 -12.82 21.41 -4.24
N LEU A 78 -13.28 20.16 -4.31
CA LEU A 78 -14.67 19.85 -4.62
C LEU A 78 -15.60 20.39 -3.53
N ASP A 79 -15.26 20.17 -2.26
CA ASP A 79 -16.05 20.66 -1.12
C ASP A 79 -16.17 22.20 -1.15
N ALA A 80 -15.09 22.90 -1.48
CA ALA A 80 -15.11 24.36 -1.62
C ALA A 80 -16.05 24.83 -2.75
N VAL A 81 -16.04 24.14 -3.90
CA VAL A 81 -16.94 24.46 -5.02
C VAL A 81 -18.39 24.20 -4.63
N LEU A 82 -18.68 23.08 -3.98
CA LEU A 82 -20.03 22.75 -3.52
C LEU A 82 -20.54 23.75 -2.48
N ALA A 83 -19.69 24.19 -1.55
CA ALA A 83 -20.04 25.23 -0.59
C ALA A 83 -20.41 26.55 -1.29
N HIS A 84 -19.61 26.99 -2.28
CA HIS A 84 -19.91 28.19 -3.05
C HIS A 84 -21.22 28.09 -3.83
N VAL A 85 -21.56 26.93 -4.39
CA VAL A 85 -22.84 26.72 -5.09
C VAL A 85 -24.01 26.82 -4.10
N ASN A 86 -23.92 26.15 -2.95
CA ASN A 86 -24.97 26.18 -1.92
C ASN A 86 -25.20 27.60 -1.35
N ASP A 87 -24.14 28.37 -1.13
CA ASP A 87 -24.22 29.76 -0.67
C ASP A 87 -24.90 30.66 -1.72
N THR A 88 -24.59 30.44 -3.00
CA THR A 88 -25.17 31.21 -4.11
C THR A 88 -26.66 30.89 -4.33
N GLU A 89 -27.07 29.64 -4.13
CA GLU A 89 -28.49 29.23 -4.20
C GLU A 89 -29.30 29.82 -3.03
N SER A 90 -28.74 29.78 -1.81
CA SER A 90 -29.42 30.30 -0.61
C SER A 90 -29.65 31.82 -0.66
N GLY A 91 -28.72 32.59 -1.24
CA GLY A 91 -28.86 34.04 -1.41
C GLY A 91 -29.85 34.45 -2.52
N ASN A 92 -30.11 33.57 -3.50
CA ASN A 92 -31.05 33.85 -4.58
C ASN A 92 -32.53 33.63 -4.17
N ASP A 93 -32.78 32.77 -3.18
CA ASP A 93 -34.12 32.53 -2.65
C ASP A 93 -34.59 33.66 -1.71
N GLU A 94 -33.68 34.29 -0.95
CA GLU A 94 -34.01 35.48 -0.13
C GLU A 94 -34.39 36.70 -0.99
N GLN A 95 -33.76 36.87 -2.16
CA GLN A 95 -34.04 38.01 -3.05
C GLN A 95 -35.40 37.91 -3.76
N LYS A 96 -35.92 36.69 -3.98
CA LYS A 96 -37.25 36.46 -4.59
C LYS A 96 -38.42 36.70 -3.62
N GLY A 97 -38.19 36.64 -2.31
CA GLY A 97 -39.22 36.90 -1.29
C GLY A 97 -39.52 38.38 -1.04
N ASN A 98 -38.63 39.30 -1.45
CA ASN A 98 -38.75 40.74 -1.15
C ASN A 98 -39.32 41.58 -2.32
N THR A 99 -39.86 40.94 -3.37
CA THR A 99 -40.42 41.63 -4.56
C THR A 99 -41.90 41.30 -4.81
N ALA A 100 -42.63 40.80 -3.80
CA ALA A 100 -44.08 40.56 -3.87
C ALA A 100 -44.80 41.40 -2.80
#